data_AF-A0A094DNW8-F1
#
_entry.id   AF-A0A094DNW8-F1
#
_cell.length_a   1.000
_cell.length_b   1.000
_cell.length_c   1.000
_cell.angle_alpha   90.00
_cell.angle_beta   90.00
_cell.angle_gamma   90.00
#
_symmetry.space_group_name_H-M   'P 1'
#
loop_
_entity.id
_entity.type
_entity.pdbx_description
1 polymer ?
#
loop_
_entity_poly.entity_id
_entity_poly.type
_entity_poly.pdbx_seq_one_letter_code
_entity_poly.pdbx_strand_id
1 'polypeptide(L)'
;MPQPTQAQSSNQEGRILLAIQAIKLRQIKSVRAAAISYNVPSLTLFDRIHGMTSRRDSTPNLRKLTPYEESALVQYILDLDSRGFPPRLQDVQGMADLLLAERGESPTRKNWTTNFIKRCTEIKAKFSQKYDYKRAKYEDPKIIEEWFSLVRNTVAKYGILEQDIYNFDEAGFAMGVIATAKVVTSSEAKSRPKTI
;
A
#
# COMPACT_ATOMS: atom_id res chain seq x y z
N MET A 1 -27.35 11.67 -40.36
CA MET A 1 -27.46 12.05 -38.93
C MET A 1 -27.31 10.78 -38.10
N PRO A 2 -26.22 10.58 -37.34
CA PRO A 2 -26.13 9.44 -36.44
C PRO A 2 -27.02 9.70 -35.22
N GLN A 3 -27.83 8.70 -34.84
CA GLN A 3 -28.66 8.78 -33.63
C GLN A 3 -27.78 8.78 -32.37
N PRO A 4 -28.16 9.49 -31.31
CA PRO A 4 -27.43 9.49 -30.06
C PRO A 4 -27.57 8.13 -29.36
N THR A 5 -26.45 7.43 -29.21
CA THR A 5 -26.29 6.25 -28.35
C THR A 5 -26.71 6.61 -26.92
N GLN A 6 -27.91 6.23 -26.52
CA GLN A 6 -28.40 6.47 -25.16
C GLN A 6 -27.55 5.66 -24.17
N ALA A 7 -27.01 6.38 -23.19
CA ALA A 7 -26.32 5.83 -22.03
C ALA A 7 -27.29 4.98 -21.17
N GLN A 8 -27.40 3.68 -21.44
CA GLN A 8 -28.18 2.71 -20.64
C GLN A 8 -27.31 1.90 -19.67
N SER A 9 -26.33 2.52 -19.00
CA SER A 9 -25.43 1.80 -18.08
C SER A 9 -25.72 2.02 -16.59
N SER A 10 -26.91 2.47 -16.19
CA SER A 10 -27.07 2.93 -14.80
C SER A 10 -27.23 1.84 -13.73
N ASN A 11 -27.74 0.62 -14.01
CA ASN A 11 -27.68 -0.48 -13.01
C ASN A 11 -28.03 -1.87 -13.56
N GLN A 12 -27.16 -2.47 -14.39
CA GLN A 12 -27.41 -3.81 -14.95
C GLN A 12 -27.53 -4.88 -13.85
N GLU A 13 -26.67 -4.85 -12.83
CA GLU A 13 -26.72 -5.81 -11.70
C GLU A 13 -27.99 -5.63 -10.86
N GLY A 14 -28.46 -4.40 -10.63
CA GLY A 14 -29.73 -4.16 -9.95
C GLY A 14 -30.93 -4.80 -10.66
N ARG A 15 -30.98 -4.74 -11.99
CA ARG A 15 -32.02 -5.41 -12.79
C ARG A 15 -31.93 -6.93 -12.72
N ILE A 16 -30.72 -7.47 -12.68
CA ILE A 16 -30.49 -8.92 -12.50
C ILE A 16 -31.02 -9.37 -11.14
N LEU A 17 -30.74 -8.63 -10.05
CA LEU A 17 -31.25 -8.94 -8.72
C LEU A 17 -32.78 -8.92 -8.66
N LEU A 18 -33.42 -7.93 -9.28
CA LEU A 18 -34.89 -7.86 -9.40
C LEU A 18 -35.46 -9.04 -10.20
N ALA A 19 -34.81 -9.42 -11.31
CA ALA A 19 -35.22 -10.58 -12.10
C ALA A 19 -35.10 -11.90 -11.31
N ILE A 20 -34.03 -12.08 -10.53
CA ILE A 20 -33.86 -13.23 -9.62
C ILE A 20 -34.98 -13.25 -8.57
N GLN A 21 -35.31 -12.09 -7.99
CA GLN A 21 -36.38 -11.98 -7.00
C GLN A 21 -37.75 -12.34 -7.60
N ALA A 22 -38.06 -11.87 -8.81
CA ALA A 22 -39.31 -12.20 -9.50
C ALA A 22 -39.46 -13.70 -9.81
N ILE A 23 -38.36 -14.38 -10.16
CA ILE A 23 -38.33 -15.83 -10.34
C ILE A 23 -38.55 -16.54 -9.00
N LYS A 24 -37.87 -16.10 -7.93
CA LYS A 24 -38.03 -16.67 -6.57
C LYS A 24 -39.45 -16.51 -6.03
N LEU A 25 -40.07 -15.36 -6.27
CA LEU A 25 -41.47 -15.07 -5.92
C LEU A 25 -42.50 -15.75 -6.84
N ARG A 26 -42.04 -16.59 -7.79
CA ARG A 26 -42.86 -17.29 -8.79
C ARG A 26 -43.75 -16.37 -9.66
N GLN A 27 -43.43 -15.09 -9.74
CA GLN A 27 -44.11 -14.13 -10.62
C GLN A 27 -43.79 -14.43 -12.09
N ILE A 28 -42.58 -14.93 -12.36
CA ILE A 28 -42.15 -15.36 -13.69
C ILE A 28 -41.58 -16.77 -13.59
N LYS A 29 -42.10 -17.69 -14.42
CA LYS A 29 -41.75 -19.12 -14.38
C LYS A 29 -40.48 -19.47 -15.16
N SER A 30 -40.06 -18.61 -16.10
CA SER A 30 -38.95 -18.89 -17.02
C SER A 30 -37.85 -17.83 -16.90
N VAL A 31 -36.60 -18.28 -16.82
CA VAL A 31 -35.40 -17.42 -16.85
C VAL A 31 -35.38 -16.56 -18.11
N ARG A 32 -35.79 -17.11 -19.26
CA ARG A 32 -35.85 -16.39 -20.54
C ARG A 32 -36.91 -15.29 -20.53
N ALA A 33 -38.07 -15.56 -19.93
CA ALA A 33 -39.13 -14.56 -19.79
C ALA A 33 -38.70 -13.43 -18.83
N ALA A 34 -38.03 -13.78 -17.72
CA ALA A 34 -37.51 -12.80 -16.78
C ALA A 34 -36.43 -11.93 -17.43
N ALA A 35 -35.51 -12.52 -18.17
CA ALA A 35 -34.45 -11.82 -18.90
C ALA A 35 -35.01 -10.76 -19.87
N ILE A 36 -36.08 -11.10 -20.61
CA ILE A 36 -36.77 -10.17 -21.51
C ILE A 36 -37.47 -9.07 -20.71
N SER A 37 -38.24 -9.42 -19.68
CA SER A 37 -39.02 -8.44 -18.89
C SER A 37 -38.16 -7.41 -18.15
N TYR A 38 -36.99 -7.81 -17.66
CA TYR A 38 -36.07 -6.94 -16.93
C TYR A 38 -34.95 -6.38 -17.83
N ASN A 39 -34.99 -6.66 -19.14
CA ASN A 39 -34.00 -6.23 -20.13
C ASN A 39 -32.55 -6.55 -19.69
N VAL A 40 -32.28 -7.83 -19.40
CA VAL A 40 -30.95 -8.34 -19.01
C VAL A 40 -30.57 -9.54 -19.90
N PRO A 41 -29.27 -9.77 -20.17
CA PRO A 41 -28.84 -10.94 -20.92
C PRO A 41 -29.21 -12.24 -20.21
N SER A 42 -29.86 -13.17 -20.92
CA SER A 42 -30.35 -14.43 -20.34
C SER A 42 -29.24 -15.29 -19.76
N LEU A 43 -28.05 -15.30 -20.37
CA LEU A 43 -26.90 -16.06 -19.88
C LEU A 43 -26.40 -15.49 -18.54
N THR A 44 -26.25 -14.17 -18.44
CA THR A 44 -25.83 -13.51 -17.21
C THR A 44 -26.83 -13.72 -16.06
N LEU A 45 -28.13 -13.69 -16.35
CA LEU A 45 -29.16 -14.00 -15.36
C LEU A 45 -29.08 -15.46 -14.89
N PHE A 46 -28.87 -16.40 -15.81
CA PHE A 46 -28.69 -17.81 -15.51
C PHE A 46 -27.47 -18.03 -14.61
N ASP A 47 -26.31 -17.49 -14.98
CA ASP A 47 -25.06 -17.58 -14.20
C ASP A 47 -25.25 -17.06 -12.76
N ARG A 48 -25.97 -15.95 -12.61
CA ARG A 48 -26.26 -15.34 -11.29
C ARG A 48 -27.22 -16.16 -10.45
N ILE A 49 -28.23 -16.80 -11.04
CA ILE A 49 -29.10 -17.76 -10.36
C ILE A 49 -28.30 -18.96 -9.83
N HIS A 50 -27.30 -19.40 -10.60
CA HIS A 50 -26.40 -20.48 -10.22
C HIS A 50 -25.23 -20.05 -9.31
N GLY A 51 -25.26 -18.83 -8.77
CA GLY A 51 -24.33 -18.37 -7.74
C GLY A 51 -23.04 -17.72 -8.26
N MET A 52 -22.90 -17.49 -9.58
CA MET A 52 -21.78 -16.69 -10.07
C MET A 52 -21.95 -15.23 -9.68
N THR A 53 -21.02 -14.72 -8.88
CA THR A 53 -20.98 -13.31 -8.48
C THR A 53 -20.58 -12.39 -9.62
N SER A 54 -20.95 -11.11 -9.52
CA SER A 54 -20.52 -10.13 -10.51
C SER A 54 -19.01 -9.95 -10.47
N ARG A 55 -18.41 -9.59 -11.61
CA ARG A 55 -16.97 -9.31 -11.66
C ARG A 55 -16.58 -8.16 -10.72
N ARG A 56 -17.51 -7.25 -10.39
CA ARG A 56 -17.28 -6.16 -9.43
C ARG A 56 -17.24 -6.67 -7.99
N ASP A 57 -18.01 -7.71 -7.70
CA ASP A 57 -18.13 -8.30 -6.35
C ASP A 57 -17.19 -9.51 -6.15
N SER A 58 -16.66 -10.08 -7.24
CA SER A 58 -15.71 -11.19 -7.20
C SER A 58 -14.35 -10.73 -6.66
N THR A 59 -13.79 -11.53 -5.76
CA THR A 59 -12.43 -11.32 -5.26
C THR A 59 -11.43 -11.51 -6.40
N PRO A 60 -10.52 -10.56 -6.67
CA PRO A 60 -9.52 -10.72 -7.72
C PRO A 60 -8.62 -11.93 -7.45
N ASN A 61 -8.37 -12.75 -8.48
CA ASN A 61 -7.50 -13.95 -8.41
C ASN A 61 -6.08 -13.69 -7.88
N LEU A 62 -5.66 -12.42 -7.77
CA LEU A 62 -4.35 -12.01 -7.27
C LEU A 62 -4.33 -11.74 -5.76
N ARG A 63 -5.48 -11.80 -5.07
CA ARG A 63 -5.54 -11.78 -3.60
C ARG A 63 -5.43 -13.21 -3.07
N LYS A 64 -4.20 -13.56 -2.69
CA LYS A 64 -3.84 -14.83 -2.04
C LYS A 64 -4.23 -14.85 -0.55
N LEU A 65 -4.13 -13.69 0.11
CA LEU A 65 -4.51 -13.54 1.51
C LEU A 65 -5.95 -13.03 1.62
N THR A 66 -6.61 -13.41 2.70
CA THR A 66 -7.91 -12.88 3.10
C THR A 66 -7.78 -11.41 3.52
N PRO A 67 -8.86 -10.61 3.46
CA PRO A 67 -8.81 -9.22 3.91
C PRO A 67 -8.29 -9.06 5.34
N TYR A 68 -8.65 -9.99 6.24
CA TYR A 68 -8.18 -9.99 7.63
C TYR A 68 -6.67 -10.20 7.73
N GLU A 69 -6.12 -11.17 7.00
CA GLU A 69 -4.67 -11.41 6.97
C GLU A 69 -3.91 -10.25 6.32
N GLU A 70 -4.43 -9.66 5.25
CA GLU A 70 -3.83 -8.47 4.65
C GLU A 70 -3.77 -7.34 5.68
N SER A 71 -4.86 -7.10 6.43
CA SER A 71 -4.87 -6.10 7.50
C SER A 71 -3.90 -6.43 8.63
N ALA A 72 -3.83 -7.68 9.08
CA ALA A 72 -2.90 -8.10 10.13
C ALA A 72 -1.44 -7.94 9.70
N LEU A 73 -1.12 -8.30 8.44
CA LEU A 73 0.21 -8.13 7.86
C LEU A 73 0.59 -6.65 7.76
N VAL A 74 -0.33 -5.78 7.33
CA VAL A 74 -0.10 -4.33 7.31
C VAL A 74 0.20 -3.80 8.72
N GLN A 75 -0.60 -4.17 9.72
CA GLN A 75 -0.38 -3.75 11.11
C GLN A 75 0.98 -4.21 11.62
N TYR A 76 1.38 -5.44 11.33
CA TYR A 76 2.69 -5.96 11.73
C TYR A 76 3.85 -5.22 11.05
N ILE A 77 3.71 -4.87 9.76
CA ILE A 77 4.71 -4.05 9.04
C ILE A 77 4.83 -2.66 9.68
N LEU A 78 3.71 -2.02 10.04
CA LEU A 78 3.71 -0.70 10.68
C LEU A 78 4.33 -0.75 12.07
N ASP A 79 4.07 -1.81 12.83
CA ASP A 79 4.68 -2.04 14.13
C ASP A 79 6.21 -2.26 14.02
N LEU A 80 6.67 -3.02 13.03
CA LEU A 80 8.11 -3.17 12.73
C LEU A 80 8.77 -1.84 12.34
N ASP A 81 8.12 -1.04 11.50
CA ASP A 81 8.58 0.30 11.11
C ASP A 81 8.64 1.24 12.33
N SER A 82 7.65 1.16 13.22
CA SER A 82 7.61 1.98 14.44
C SER A 82 8.79 1.73 15.37
N ARG A 83 9.27 0.48 15.42
CA ARG A 83 10.43 0.01 16.18
C ARG A 83 11.78 0.25 15.49
N GLY A 84 11.77 0.83 14.29
CA GLY A 84 12.99 1.13 13.53
C GLY A 84 13.54 -0.05 12.70
N PHE A 85 12.74 -1.12 12.53
CA PHE A 85 13.13 -2.31 11.76
C PHE A 85 12.19 -2.54 10.56
N PRO A 86 12.10 -1.60 9.61
CA PRO A 86 11.20 -1.75 8.48
C PRO A 86 11.59 -2.97 7.61
N PRO A 87 10.67 -3.90 7.34
CA PRO A 87 10.96 -5.14 6.63
C PRO A 87 11.29 -4.89 5.16
N ARG A 88 12.11 -5.76 4.56
CA ARG A 88 12.38 -5.74 3.11
C ARG A 88 11.23 -6.39 2.36
N LEU A 89 11.19 -6.20 1.04
CA LEU A 89 10.16 -6.82 0.19
C LEU A 89 10.18 -8.36 0.28
N GLN A 90 11.36 -8.96 0.43
CA GLN A 90 11.50 -10.42 0.58
C GLN A 90 10.94 -10.88 1.92
N ASP A 91 11.20 -10.13 2.99
CA ASP A 91 10.68 -10.45 4.33
C ASP A 91 9.14 -10.36 4.35
N VAL A 92 8.56 -9.35 3.69
CA VAL A 92 7.09 -9.24 3.52
C VAL A 92 6.52 -10.42 2.76
N GLN A 93 7.22 -10.88 1.72
CA GLN A 93 6.81 -12.08 1.01
C GLN A 93 6.86 -13.32 1.92
N GLY A 94 7.96 -13.49 2.68
CA GLY A 94 8.12 -14.59 3.62
C GLY A 94 7.05 -14.61 4.70
N MET A 95 6.68 -13.44 5.25
CA MET A 95 5.58 -13.33 6.21
C MET A 95 4.24 -13.79 5.63
N ALA A 96 3.95 -13.43 4.37
CA ALA A 96 2.75 -13.91 3.68
C ALA A 96 2.81 -15.40 3.37
N ASP A 97 3.96 -15.91 2.94
CA ASP A 97 4.17 -17.32 2.64
C ASP A 97 4.05 -18.19 3.90
N LEU A 98 4.46 -17.69 5.07
CA LEU A 98 4.23 -18.36 6.36
C LEU A 98 2.73 -18.51 6.66
N LEU A 99 1.94 -17.45 6.48
CA LEU A 99 0.48 -17.52 6.67
C LEU A 99 -0.17 -18.53 5.70
N LEU A 100 0.29 -18.59 4.46
CA LEU A 100 -0.20 -19.55 3.47
C LEU A 100 0.23 -20.98 3.79
N ALA A 101 1.45 -21.19 4.28
CA ALA A 101 1.94 -22.50 4.67
C ALA A 101 1.11 -23.11 5.81
N GLU A 102 0.72 -22.30 6.80
CA GLU A 102 -0.20 -22.71 7.87
C GLU A 102 -1.58 -23.16 7.35
N ARG A 103 -2.00 -22.65 6.18
CA ARG A 103 -3.23 -23.10 5.49
C ARG A 103 -3.04 -24.29 4.56
N GLY A 104 -1.81 -24.78 4.40
CA GLY A 104 -1.47 -25.78 3.39
C GLY A 104 -1.58 -25.25 1.95
N GLU A 105 -1.49 -23.93 1.75
CA GLU A 105 -1.54 -23.31 0.44
C GLU A 105 -0.15 -23.13 -0.19
N SER A 106 -0.14 -23.00 -1.52
CA SER A 106 1.06 -22.67 -2.27
C SER A 106 1.56 -21.24 -1.99
N PRO A 107 2.89 -21.01 -2.00
CA PRO A 107 3.48 -19.71 -1.73
C PRO A 107 3.08 -18.66 -2.78
N THR A 108 3.32 -17.40 -2.42
CA THR A 108 3.03 -16.24 -3.26
C THR A 108 3.94 -16.16 -4.48
N ARG A 109 3.42 -15.53 -5.55
CA ARG A 109 4.17 -15.32 -6.80
C ARG A 109 5.12 -14.14 -6.67
N LYS A 110 6.18 -14.09 -7.49
CA LYS A 110 7.21 -13.02 -7.52
C LYS A 110 6.70 -11.58 -7.45
N ASN A 111 5.55 -11.28 -8.08
CA ASN A 111 4.99 -9.92 -8.14
C ASN A 111 3.90 -9.67 -7.08
N TRP A 112 3.66 -10.60 -6.18
CA TRP A 112 2.60 -10.48 -5.18
C TRP A 112 2.90 -9.30 -4.23
N THR A 113 4.09 -9.21 -3.66
CA THR A 113 4.47 -8.16 -2.71
C THR A 113 4.37 -6.76 -3.30
N THR A 114 4.80 -6.59 -4.55
CA THR A 114 4.72 -5.28 -5.24
C THR A 114 3.26 -4.89 -5.50
N ASN A 115 2.40 -5.84 -5.86
CA ASN A 115 0.97 -5.61 -6.04
C ASN A 115 0.22 -5.39 -4.71
N PHE A 116 0.64 -6.08 -3.64
CA PHE A 116 0.14 -5.87 -2.28
C PHE A 116 0.41 -4.44 -1.82
N ILE A 117 1.67 -3.99 -1.88
CA ILE A 117 2.05 -2.61 -1.51
C ILE A 117 1.34 -1.56 -2.38
N LYS A 118 1.16 -1.81 -3.69
CA LYS A 118 0.41 -0.88 -4.56
C LYS A 118 -1.06 -0.72 -4.17
N ARG A 119 -1.64 -1.72 -3.49
CA ARG A 119 -3.06 -1.78 -3.15
C ARG A 119 -3.35 -1.25 -1.75
N CYS A 120 -2.38 -1.33 -0.83
CA CYS A 120 -2.48 -0.81 0.54
C CYS A 120 -1.98 0.63 0.59
N THR A 121 -2.86 1.58 0.91
CA THR A 121 -2.53 3.01 0.98
C THR A 121 -1.75 3.39 2.25
N GLU A 122 -1.74 2.52 3.26
CA GLU A 122 -1.11 2.73 4.57
C GLU A 122 0.41 2.51 4.54
N ILE A 123 0.91 1.75 3.56
CA ILE A 123 2.32 1.37 3.45
C ILE A 123 2.92 1.80 2.11
N LYS A 124 4.23 2.05 2.10
CA LYS A 124 4.97 2.42 0.89
C LYS A 124 6.37 1.84 0.93
N ALA A 125 6.83 1.36 -0.22
CA ALA A 125 8.23 0.95 -0.36
C ALA A 125 9.13 2.18 -0.56
N LYS A 126 10.16 2.32 0.28
CA LYS A 126 11.16 3.39 0.23
C LYS A 126 12.57 2.78 0.26
N PHE A 127 13.54 3.55 -0.21
CA PHE A 127 14.94 3.19 -0.12
C PHE A 127 15.48 3.67 1.24
N SER A 128 15.90 2.73 2.08
CA SER A 128 16.62 3.01 3.33
C SER A 128 18.11 3.15 3.03
N GLN A 129 18.68 4.23 3.55
CA GLN A 129 20.13 4.44 3.55
C GLN A 129 20.69 3.98 4.89
N LYS A 130 21.79 3.21 4.85
CA LYS A 130 22.49 2.79 6.05
C LYS A 130 23.00 4.04 6.77
N TYR A 131 22.60 4.23 8.02
CA TYR A 131 23.15 5.30 8.82
C TYR A 131 24.56 4.94 9.31
N ASP A 132 25.47 5.91 9.32
CA ASP A 132 26.80 5.67 9.84
C ASP A 132 26.72 5.50 11.36
N TYR A 133 26.99 4.27 11.82
CA TYR A 133 26.95 3.92 13.23
C TYR A 133 27.93 4.74 14.07
N LYS A 134 29.11 5.09 13.51
CA LYS A 134 30.06 5.95 14.23
C LYS A 134 29.45 7.32 14.46
N ARG A 135 28.82 7.88 13.44
CA ARG A 135 28.11 9.16 13.53
C ARG A 135 27.01 9.12 14.59
N ALA A 136 26.18 8.08 14.60
CA ALA A 136 25.14 7.91 15.63
C ALA A 136 25.69 7.91 17.07
N LYS A 137 26.90 7.37 17.28
CA LYS A 137 27.54 7.33 18.60
C LYS A 137 28.03 8.68 19.12
N TYR A 138 28.33 9.61 18.22
CA TYR A 138 28.90 10.92 18.55
C TYR A 138 27.88 12.07 18.43
N GLU A 139 26.65 11.78 18.00
CA GLU A 139 25.56 12.76 17.92
C GLU A 139 24.71 12.78 19.20
N ASP A 140 25.30 13.19 20.33
CA ASP A 140 24.52 13.48 21.54
C ASP A 140 23.71 14.76 21.31
N PRO A 141 22.36 14.72 21.42
CA PRO A 141 21.52 15.87 21.11
C PRO A 141 21.85 17.07 21.99
N LYS A 142 22.26 16.84 23.24
CA LYS A 142 22.63 17.92 24.16
C LYS A 142 23.90 18.62 23.71
N ILE A 143 24.93 17.87 23.31
CA ILE A 143 26.18 18.42 22.80
C ILE A 143 25.94 19.21 21.50
N ILE A 144 25.10 18.66 20.61
CA ILE A 144 24.73 19.32 19.36
C ILE A 144 23.99 20.63 19.63
N GLU A 145 23.00 20.61 20.52
CA GLU A 145 22.19 21.79 20.85
C GLU A 145 23.01 22.90 21.51
N GLU A 146 23.89 22.53 22.45
CA GLU A 146 24.82 23.47 23.10
C GLU A 146 25.76 24.12 22.08
N TRP A 147 26.31 23.33 21.15
CA TRP A 147 27.16 23.85 20.07
C TRP A 147 26.43 24.82 19.16
N PHE A 148 25.23 24.47 18.66
CA PHE A 148 24.43 25.36 17.81
C PHE A 148 23.97 26.63 18.54
N SER A 149 23.74 26.54 19.85
CA SER A 149 23.41 27.70 20.68
C SER A 149 24.60 28.64 20.82
N LEU A 150 25.81 28.10 21.03
CA LEU A 150 27.05 28.88 21.06
C LEU A 150 27.34 29.56 19.72
N VAL A 151 27.15 28.85 18.59
CA VAL A 151 27.31 29.43 17.25
C VAL A 151 26.34 30.59 17.04
N ARG A 152 25.04 30.39 17.33
CA ARG A 152 24.03 31.46 17.21
C ARG A 152 24.35 32.68 18.07
N ASN A 153 24.79 32.46 19.32
CA ASN A 153 25.18 33.54 20.22
C ASN A 153 26.41 34.31 19.69
N THR A 154 27.36 33.60 19.09
CA THR A 154 28.58 34.21 18.52
C THR A 154 28.24 35.03 17.28
N VAL A 155 27.41 34.50 16.38
CA VAL A 155 26.91 35.23 15.20
C VAL A 155 26.19 36.52 15.63
N ALA A 156 25.30 36.43 16.62
CA ALA A 156 24.60 37.60 17.15
C ALA A 156 25.53 38.62 17.83
N LYS A 157 26.50 38.15 18.62
CA LYS A 157 27.45 39.01 19.35
C LYS A 157 28.34 39.84 18.40
N TYR A 158 28.76 39.24 17.29
CA TYR A 158 29.66 39.90 16.33
C TYR A 158 28.93 40.47 15.11
N GLY A 159 27.60 40.37 15.04
CA GLY A 159 26.80 40.89 13.94
C GLY A 159 27.14 40.26 12.58
N ILE A 160 27.51 38.98 12.57
CA ILE A 160 27.90 38.27 11.35
C ILE A 160 26.65 38.10 10.48
N LEU A 161 26.71 38.54 9.22
CA LEU A 161 25.62 38.41 8.27
C LEU A 161 25.57 37.00 7.69
N GLU A 162 24.40 36.51 7.31
CA GLU A 162 24.24 35.16 6.73
C GLU A 162 25.10 34.96 5.47
N GLN A 163 25.29 36.03 4.69
CA GLN A 163 26.13 36.03 3.49
C GLN A 163 27.62 35.84 3.74
N ASP A 164 28.07 36.04 4.99
CA ASP A 164 29.47 35.88 5.41
C ASP A 164 29.71 34.52 6.09
N ILE A 165 28.69 33.63 6.10
CA ILE A 165 28.80 32.27 6.62
C ILE A 165 29.10 31.32 5.47
N TYR A 166 30.31 30.78 5.44
CA TYR A 166 30.75 29.83 4.43
C TYR A 166 30.77 28.41 5.00
N ASN A 167 30.20 27.45 4.27
CA ASN A 167 30.39 26.03 4.57
C ASN A 167 31.78 25.61 4.09
N PHE A 168 32.56 24.99 4.96
CA PHE A 168 33.83 24.39 4.61
C PHE A 168 33.81 22.92 5.02
N ASP A 169 33.60 22.05 4.04
CA ASP A 169 33.58 20.60 4.23
C ASP A 169 34.49 19.90 3.22
N GLU A 170 34.97 18.72 3.61
CA GLU A 170 35.73 17.85 2.74
C GLU A 170 34.77 16.85 2.09
N ALA A 171 34.62 16.92 0.77
CA ALA A 171 33.83 15.96 0.01
C ALA A 171 34.60 14.64 -0.17
N GLY A 172 34.51 13.75 0.81
CA GLY A 172 35.10 12.40 0.73
C GLY A 172 34.40 11.53 -0.33
N PHE A 173 35.13 11.09 -1.35
CA PHE A 173 34.65 10.08 -2.29
C PHE A 173 34.73 8.68 -1.65
N ALA A 174 33.61 8.18 -1.14
CA ALA A 174 33.56 6.84 -0.56
C ALA A 174 33.39 5.75 -1.65
N MET A 175 34.52 5.26 -2.18
CA MET A 175 34.53 4.10 -3.07
C MET A 175 34.07 2.84 -2.33
N GLY A 176 32.95 2.23 -2.75
CA GLY A 176 32.49 0.93 -2.26
C GLY A 176 31.37 0.93 -1.21
N VAL A 177 30.79 2.08 -0.85
CA VAL A 177 29.62 2.10 0.04
C VAL A 177 28.34 1.89 -0.78
N ILE A 178 27.98 0.63 -1.01
CA ILE A 178 26.69 0.29 -1.61
C ILE A 178 25.95 -0.64 -0.64
N ALA A 179 24.83 -0.17 -0.12
CA ALA A 179 23.59 -0.95 -0.10
C ALA A 179 22.45 -0.07 0.40
N THR A 180 21.97 0.80 -0.47
CA THR A 180 20.61 1.34 -0.33
C THR A 180 19.64 0.16 -0.44
N ALA A 181 18.92 -0.17 0.65
CA ALA A 181 18.01 -1.31 0.67
C ALA A 181 16.56 -0.83 0.50
N LYS A 182 15.77 -1.52 -0.32
CA LYS A 182 14.35 -1.19 -0.47
C LYS A 182 13.56 -1.85 0.67
N VAL A 183 13.00 -1.02 1.55
CA VAL A 183 12.21 -1.42 2.73
C VAL A 183 10.77 -0.94 2.59
N VAL A 184 9.86 -1.53 3.34
CA VAL A 184 8.44 -1.15 3.39
C VAL A 184 8.19 -0.41 4.70
N THR A 185 7.71 0.83 4.61
CA THR A 185 7.44 1.72 5.74
C THR A 185 6.01 2.23 5.68
N SER A 186 5.56 2.95 6.72
CA SER A 186 4.34 3.76 6.64
C SER A 186 4.36 4.73 5.44
N SER A 187 3.22 4.92 4.79
CA SER A 187 3.04 5.88 3.70
C SER A 187 3.20 7.32 4.19
N GLU A 188 2.71 7.61 5.40
CA GLU A 188 2.75 8.93 6.06
C GLU A 188 4.10 9.26 6.70
N ALA A 189 5.00 8.27 6.86
CA ALA A 189 6.32 8.52 7.39
C ALA A 189 7.09 9.51 6.50
N LYS A 190 7.08 10.79 6.87
CA LYS A 190 8.17 11.72 6.55
C LYS A 190 9.44 11.06 7.07
N SER A 191 10.57 11.24 6.38
CA SER A 191 11.89 10.88 6.91
C SER A 191 11.97 11.36 8.36
N ARG A 192 11.77 10.44 9.32
CA ARG A 192 11.62 10.83 10.72
C ARG A 192 12.90 11.57 11.11
N PRO A 193 12.82 12.70 11.83
CA PRO A 193 13.99 13.16 12.55
C PRO A 193 14.41 12.01 13.46
N LYS A 194 15.68 11.63 13.35
CA LYS A 194 16.23 10.46 14.04
C LYS A 194 16.19 10.75 15.54
N THR A 195 15.39 9.97 16.27
CA THR A 195 15.43 9.99 17.73
C THR A 195 16.75 9.33 18.14
N ILE A 196 17.53 10.07 18.93
CA ILE A 196 18.80 9.63 19.52
C ILE A 196 18.51 8.77 20.75
#